data_AF-R7G8G7-F1
#
_entry.id   AF-R7G8G7-F1
#
_cell.length_a   1.000
_cell.length_b   1.000
_cell.length_c   1.000
_cell.angle_alpha   90.00
_cell.angle_beta   90.00
_cell.angle_gamma   90.00
#
_symmetry.space_group_name_H-M   'P 1'
#
loop_
_entity.id
_entity.type
_entity.pdbx_description
1 polymer ?
#
loop_
_entity_poly.entity_id
_entity_poly.type
_entity_poly.pdbx_seq_one_letter_code
_entity_poly.pdbx_strand_id
1 'polypeptide(L)'
;MGLFRKKKQSKATAAAEKTEPTLIIEASDNQPEALKREILPTFIAFLRDITRLEENTQRKSQILEREKLEDGLSDFARTPEIEKLWIHYHEQFEKLATPLCSPKLLQRGYAETFATPARFHYINNGCRLSVTFPNEHTIEIIAEDFSNLQQKDRFILRFMDNKWLIDEVYFAYPNSERWYMGNI
;
A
#
# COMPACT_ATOMS: atom_id res chain seq x y z
N MET A 1 38.62 -34.89 41.01
CA MET A 1 38.52 -35.21 39.56
C MET A 1 37.08 -35.03 39.13
N GLY A 2 36.73 -33.88 38.55
CA GLY A 2 35.38 -33.59 38.06
C GLY A 2 35.43 -32.42 37.07
N LEU A 3 35.55 -32.74 35.78
CA LEU A 3 35.58 -31.77 34.69
C LEU A 3 34.17 -31.21 34.43
N PHE A 4 33.94 -29.95 34.77
CA PHE A 4 32.82 -29.19 34.21
C PHE A 4 33.30 -28.38 33.00
N ARG A 5 33.13 -28.94 31.79
CA ARG A 5 33.26 -28.19 30.54
C ARG A 5 32.04 -27.28 30.38
N LYS A 6 32.19 -25.98 30.62
CA LYS A 6 31.24 -24.96 30.16
C LYS A 6 31.31 -24.90 28.62
N LYS A 7 30.32 -25.46 27.93
CA LYS A 7 30.07 -25.17 26.50
C LYS A 7 29.57 -23.72 26.41
N LYS A 8 30.43 -22.84 25.92
CA LYS A 8 30.08 -21.47 25.55
C LYS A 8 29.28 -21.57 24.25
N GLN A 9 27.95 -21.53 24.34
CA GLN A 9 27.08 -21.34 23.16
C GLN A 9 27.38 -19.95 22.59
N SER A 10 28.07 -19.92 21.46
CA SER A 10 28.15 -18.74 20.60
C SER A 10 26.76 -18.49 20.03
N LYS A 11 26.07 -17.46 20.56
CA LYS A 11 24.84 -16.94 19.97
C LYS A 11 25.26 -16.18 18.71
N ALA A 12 25.27 -16.88 17.57
CA ALA A 12 25.40 -16.23 16.27
C ALA A 12 24.09 -15.48 16.03
N THR A 13 24.12 -14.17 16.22
CA THR A 13 23.06 -13.29 15.74
C THR A 13 23.14 -13.34 14.22
N ALA A 14 22.27 -14.13 13.59
CA ALA A 14 22.06 -14.05 12.16
C ALA A 14 21.54 -12.64 11.86
N ALA A 15 22.41 -11.77 11.36
CA ALA A 15 21.97 -10.58 10.68
C ALA A 15 21.13 -11.08 9.50
N ALA A 16 19.83 -10.83 9.54
CA ALA A 16 18.97 -11.04 8.39
C ALA A 16 19.60 -10.24 7.24
N GLU A 17 20.08 -10.94 6.20
CA GLU A 17 20.33 -10.33 4.91
C GLU A 17 19.07 -9.55 4.56
N LYS A 18 19.17 -8.22 4.50
CA LYS A 18 18.13 -7.41 3.88
C LYS A 18 18.22 -7.70 2.39
N THR A 19 17.57 -8.78 1.96
CA THR A 19 17.18 -8.93 0.56
C THR A 19 16.45 -7.67 0.17
N GLU A 20 16.93 -6.99 -0.88
CA GLU A 20 16.23 -5.84 -1.41
C GLU A 20 14.79 -6.25 -1.76
N PRO A 21 13.80 -5.38 -1.49
CA PRO A 21 12.42 -5.70 -1.79
C PRO A 21 12.25 -5.93 -3.28
N THR A 22 11.91 -7.16 -3.66
CA THR A 22 11.78 -7.55 -5.06
C THR A 22 10.42 -7.11 -5.60
N LEU A 23 10.39 -6.07 -6.41
CA LEU A 23 9.24 -5.73 -7.25
C LEU A 23 9.34 -6.51 -8.57
N ILE A 24 8.50 -7.53 -8.74
CA ILE A 24 8.43 -8.32 -9.97
C ILE A 24 7.30 -7.78 -10.83
N ILE A 25 7.58 -7.45 -12.10
CA ILE A 25 6.57 -7.01 -13.05
C ILE A 25 6.45 -8.07 -14.14
N GLU A 26 5.28 -8.69 -14.23
CA GLU A 26 4.92 -9.66 -15.26
C GLU A 26 3.87 -9.03 -16.16
N ALA A 27 4.22 -8.77 -17.42
CA ALA A 27 3.33 -8.17 -18.40
C ALA A 27 3.35 -8.98 -19.70
N SER A 28 2.19 -9.12 -20.35
CA SER A 28 2.09 -9.86 -21.61
C SER A 28 2.98 -9.26 -22.71
N ASP A 29 3.41 -10.09 -23.66
CA ASP A 29 4.28 -9.67 -24.78
C ASP A 29 3.63 -8.61 -25.69
N ASN A 30 2.31 -8.58 -25.80
CA ASN A 30 1.54 -7.65 -26.66
C ASN A 30 1.19 -6.31 -25.98
N GLN A 31 2.01 -5.85 -25.03
CA GLN A 31 1.73 -4.62 -24.28
C GLN A 31 2.01 -3.34 -25.09
N PRO A 32 1.22 -2.25 -24.91
CA PRO A 32 1.54 -0.95 -25.46
C PRO A 32 2.88 -0.42 -24.93
N GLU A 33 3.67 0.22 -25.79
CA GLU A 33 4.96 0.85 -25.41
C GLU A 33 4.84 1.83 -24.24
N ALA A 34 3.70 2.55 -24.16
CA ALA A 34 3.42 3.49 -23.08
C ALA A 34 3.27 2.80 -21.71
N LEU A 35 2.95 1.50 -21.65
CA LEU A 35 2.77 0.78 -20.39
C LEU A 35 4.03 0.86 -19.52
N LYS A 36 5.17 0.44 -20.08
CA LYS A 36 6.43 0.38 -19.35
C LYS A 36 7.05 1.76 -19.13
N ARG A 37 6.85 2.68 -20.07
CA ARG A 37 7.50 4.00 -20.05
C ARG A 37 6.76 5.03 -19.19
N GLU A 38 5.44 4.93 -19.09
CA GLU A 38 4.61 5.98 -18.50
C GLU A 38 3.61 5.42 -17.48
N ILE A 39 2.79 4.44 -17.87
CA ILE A 39 1.65 4.00 -17.05
C ILE A 39 2.13 3.30 -15.77
N LEU A 40 2.99 2.28 -15.89
CA LEU A 40 3.50 1.54 -14.73
C LEU A 40 4.35 2.40 -13.80
N PRO A 41 5.32 3.21 -14.29
CA PRO A 41 6.06 4.13 -13.42
C PRO A 41 5.14 5.09 -12.65
N THR A 42 4.16 5.68 -13.32
CA THR A 42 3.19 6.59 -12.70
C THR A 42 2.34 5.88 -11.64
N PHE A 43 1.84 4.69 -11.96
CA PHE A 43 1.06 3.86 -11.06
C PHE A 43 1.86 3.45 -9.80
N ILE A 44 3.10 2.98 -9.98
CA ILE A 44 3.98 2.58 -8.88
C ILE A 44 4.34 3.78 -8.00
N ALA A 45 4.64 4.94 -8.62
CA ALA A 45 4.91 6.16 -7.88
C ALA A 45 3.71 6.58 -7.01
N PHE A 46 2.50 6.50 -7.57
CA PHE A 46 1.27 6.78 -6.83
C PHE A 46 1.08 5.84 -5.62
N LEU A 47 1.22 4.52 -5.79
CA LEU A 47 1.11 3.58 -4.66
C LEU A 47 2.16 3.85 -3.57
N ARG A 48 3.37 4.26 -3.97
CA ARG A 48 4.44 4.66 -3.05
C ARG A 48 4.12 5.95 -2.31
N ASP A 49 3.53 6.93 -2.98
CA ASP A 49 3.14 8.20 -2.37
C ASP A 49 2.02 8.01 -1.34
N ILE A 50 1.02 7.18 -1.65
CA ILE A 50 -0.01 6.79 -0.68
C ILE A 50 0.61 6.04 0.51
N THR A 51 1.46 5.05 0.26
CA THR A 51 2.18 4.32 1.31
C THR A 51 2.93 5.28 2.24
N ARG A 52 3.68 6.22 1.67
CA ARG A 52 4.45 7.21 2.43
C ARG A 52 3.55 8.16 3.23
N LEU A 53 2.43 8.58 2.66
CA LEU A 53 1.44 9.42 3.35
C LEU A 53 0.87 8.69 4.57
N GLU A 54 0.46 7.43 4.41
CA GLU A 54 -0.08 6.62 5.50
C GLU A 54 0.95 6.36 6.60
N GLU A 55 2.16 5.93 6.25
CA GLU A 55 3.23 5.70 7.23
C GLU A 55 3.58 6.96 8.03
N ASN A 56 3.65 8.13 7.37
CA ASN A 56 3.90 9.40 8.04
C ASN A 56 2.75 9.78 8.97
N THR A 57 1.51 9.54 8.55
CA THR A 57 0.30 9.81 9.33
C THR A 57 0.23 8.89 10.55
N GLN A 58 0.53 7.61 10.39
CA GLN A 58 0.62 6.64 11.49
C GLN A 58 1.64 7.05 12.54
N ARG A 59 2.86 7.43 12.13
CA ARG A 59 3.90 7.87 13.06
C ARG A 59 3.45 9.08 13.88
N LYS A 60 2.85 10.07 13.22
CA LYS A 60 2.30 11.26 13.90
C LYS A 60 1.15 10.88 14.84
N SER A 61 0.24 10.02 14.39
CA SER A 61 -0.88 9.54 15.20
C SER A 61 -0.38 8.83 16.45
N GLN A 62 0.63 7.97 16.35
CA GLN A 62 1.20 7.26 17.51
C GLN A 62 1.84 8.21 18.54
N ILE A 63 2.44 9.31 18.08
CA ILE A 63 3.00 10.34 18.97
C ILE A 63 1.85 11.05 19.71
N LEU A 64 0.85 11.53 18.97
CA LEU A 64 -0.30 12.23 19.55
C LEU A 64 -1.10 11.35 20.52
N GLU A 65 -1.27 10.07 20.20
CA GLU A 65 -1.92 9.10 21.07
C GLU A 65 -1.15 8.88 22.38
N ARG A 66 0.19 8.89 22.33
CA ARG A 66 1.03 8.81 23.53
C ARG A 66 0.93 10.08 24.38
N GLU A 67 1.04 11.25 23.77
CA GLU A 67 0.92 12.55 24.46
C GLU A 67 -0.46 12.67 25.13
N LYS A 68 -1.52 12.27 24.43
CA LYS A 68 -2.89 12.22 24.97
C LYS A 68 -2.98 11.36 26.23
N LEU A 69 -2.35 10.18 26.23
CA LEU A 69 -2.31 9.28 27.39
C LEU A 69 -1.49 9.87 28.55
N GLU A 70 -0.37 10.54 28.25
CA GLU A 70 0.47 11.22 29.25
C GLU A 70 -0.28 12.38 29.93
N ASP A 71 -1.14 13.07 29.19
CA ASP A 71 -2.04 14.12 29.70
C ASP A 71 -3.25 13.56 30.48
N GLY A 72 -3.35 12.24 30.65
CA GLY A 72 -4.43 11.57 31.39
C GLY A 72 -5.77 11.58 30.68
N LEU A 73 -5.79 11.85 29.36
CA LEU A 73 -6.99 11.82 28.55
C LEU A 73 -7.36 10.38 28.17
N SER A 74 -8.65 10.16 27.91
CA SER A 74 -9.15 8.86 27.44
C SER A 74 -8.68 8.56 26.01
N ASP A 75 -8.48 7.29 25.70
CA ASP A 75 -8.28 6.79 24.32
C ASP A 75 -9.34 7.29 23.34
N PHE A 76 -10.58 7.51 23.80
CA PHE A 76 -11.68 7.98 22.97
C PHE A 76 -11.72 9.51 22.78
N ALA A 77 -10.90 10.26 23.51
CA ALA A 77 -10.85 11.71 23.38
C ALA A 77 -10.28 12.10 22.01
N ARG A 78 -11.03 12.88 21.23
CA ARG A 78 -10.54 13.50 20.00
C ARG A 78 -9.95 14.86 20.34
N THR A 79 -8.62 14.94 20.32
CA THR A 79 -7.93 16.22 20.48
C THR A 79 -7.96 17.00 19.17
N PRO A 80 -7.90 18.35 19.23
CA PRO A 80 -7.81 19.18 18.03
C PRO A 80 -6.64 18.79 17.10
N GLU A 81 -5.54 18.30 17.67
CA GLU A 81 -4.34 17.85 16.94
C GLU A 81 -4.62 16.57 16.14
N ILE A 82 -5.34 15.62 16.72
CA ILE A 82 -5.76 14.39 16.02
C ILE A 82 -6.72 14.75 14.88
N GLU A 83 -7.69 15.65 15.11
CA GLU A 83 -8.62 16.10 14.06
C GLU A 83 -7.88 16.79 12.90
N LYS A 84 -6.93 17.68 13.21
CA LYS A 84 -6.07 18.32 12.18
C LYS A 84 -5.26 17.30 11.40
N LEU A 85 -4.76 16.24 12.04
CA LEU A 85 -4.02 15.17 11.37
C LEU A 85 -4.92 14.43 10.36
N TRP A 86 -6.16 14.11 10.73
CA TRP A 86 -7.13 13.46 9.84
C TRP A 86 -7.51 14.34 8.64
N ILE A 87 -7.80 15.63 8.88
CA ILE A 87 -8.10 16.59 7.80
C ILE A 87 -6.92 16.66 6.83
N HIS A 88 -5.70 16.82 7.36
CA HIS A 88 -4.51 16.88 6.53
C HIS A 88 -4.30 15.59 5.72
N TYR A 89 -4.48 14.42 6.34
CA TYR A 89 -4.38 13.12 5.67
C TYR A 89 -5.35 13.05 4.48
N HIS A 90 -6.63 13.35 4.69
CA HIS A 90 -7.63 13.30 3.63
C HIS A 90 -7.34 14.28 2.50
N GLU A 91 -6.96 15.53 2.81
CA GLU A 91 -6.59 16.52 1.78
C GLU A 91 -5.39 16.08 0.94
N GLN A 92 -4.37 15.47 1.55
CA GLN A 92 -3.21 14.99 0.79
C GLN A 92 -3.55 13.75 -0.03
N PHE A 93 -4.36 12.84 0.51
CA PHE A 93 -4.81 11.66 -0.20
C PHE A 93 -5.61 12.06 -1.44
N GLU A 94 -6.58 12.96 -1.30
CA GLU A 94 -7.39 13.48 -2.40
C GLU A 94 -6.51 14.11 -3.50
N LYS A 95 -5.51 14.92 -3.13
CA LYS A 95 -4.56 15.52 -4.07
C LYS A 95 -3.77 14.49 -4.87
N LEU A 96 -3.39 13.37 -4.24
CA LEU A 96 -2.67 12.28 -4.91
C LEU A 96 -3.59 11.46 -5.82
N ALA A 97 -4.82 11.20 -5.39
CA ALA A 97 -5.76 10.32 -6.09
C ALA A 97 -6.46 11.01 -7.28
N THR A 98 -6.85 12.27 -7.14
CA THR A 98 -7.58 13.04 -8.16
C THR A 98 -6.99 12.98 -9.58
N PRO A 99 -5.67 13.14 -9.80
CA PRO A 99 -5.10 13.10 -11.15
C PRO A 99 -5.06 11.70 -11.77
N LEU A 100 -5.22 10.64 -10.99
CA LEU A 100 -4.99 9.25 -11.42
C LEU A 100 -6.22 8.34 -11.29
N CYS A 101 -7.28 8.80 -10.63
CA CYS A 101 -8.51 8.04 -10.42
C CYS A 101 -9.66 8.61 -11.25
N SER A 102 -10.54 7.74 -11.72
CA SER A 102 -11.74 8.17 -12.44
C SER A 102 -12.73 8.87 -11.51
N PRO A 103 -13.60 9.76 -12.02
CA PRO A 103 -14.68 10.34 -11.23
C PRO A 103 -15.59 9.28 -10.58
N LYS A 104 -15.79 8.14 -11.26
CA LYS A 104 -16.55 6.99 -10.73
C LYS A 104 -15.89 6.42 -9.49
N LEU A 105 -14.56 6.24 -9.48
CA LEU A 105 -13.84 5.73 -8.31
C LEU A 105 -13.84 6.76 -7.18
N LEU A 106 -13.57 8.03 -7.50
CA LEU A 106 -13.53 9.11 -6.51
C LEU A 106 -14.88 9.31 -5.80
N GLN A 107 -16.00 9.12 -6.51
CA GLN A 107 -17.34 9.19 -5.91
C GLN A 107 -17.62 8.10 -4.87
N ARG A 108 -16.89 6.96 -4.88
CA ARG A 108 -16.99 5.95 -3.82
C ARG A 108 -16.32 6.37 -2.53
N GLY A 109 -15.49 7.41 -2.59
CA GLY A 109 -14.71 7.89 -1.47
C GLY A 109 -13.31 7.27 -1.42
N TYR A 110 -12.58 7.72 -0.42
CA TYR A 110 -11.21 7.30 -0.12
C TYR A 110 -11.22 6.26 1.00
N ALA A 111 -10.08 5.63 1.26
CA ALA A 111 -9.88 4.87 2.49
C ALA A 111 -10.24 5.73 3.73
N GLU A 112 -11.13 5.21 4.58
CA GLU A 112 -11.55 5.87 5.83
C GLU A 112 -10.50 5.76 6.94
N THR A 113 -9.47 4.94 6.73
CA THR A 113 -8.41 4.68 7.70
C THR A 113 -7.07 4.61 6.99
N PHE A 114 -6.02 5.10 7.64
CA PHE A 114 -4.65 4.76 7.26
C PHE A 114 -4.30 3.38 7.85
N ALA A 115 -4.18 2.36 7.00
CA ALA A 115 -4.00 0.97 7.42
C ALA A 115 -2.67 0.78 8.18
N THR A 116 -2.57 -0.17 9.12
CA THR A 116 -1.28 -0.53 9.76
C THR A 116 -0.98 -2.02 9.53
N PRO A 117 0.00 -2.40 8.68
CA PRO A 117 0.86 -1.54 7.88
C PRO A 117 0.09 -0.76 6.82
N ALA A 118 0.73 0.25 6.23
CA ALA A 118 0.16 1.02 5.12
C ALA A 118 -0.38 0.09 4.01
N ARG A 119 -1.49 0.47 3.39
CA ARG A 119 -2.28 -0.38 2.50
C ARG A 119 -1.46 -1.01 1.41
N PHE A 120 -0.59 -0.22 0.78
CA PHE A 120 0.27 -0.65 -0.32
C PHE A 120 1.72 -0.86 0.10
N HIS A 121 2.00 -1.10 1.39
CA HIS A 121 3.36 -1.30 1.90
C HIS A 121 4.16 -2.35 1.11
N TYR A 122 3.49 -3.34 0.52
CA TYR A 122 4.09 -4.37 -0.33
C TYR A 122 4.87 -3.80 -1.52
N ILE A 123 4.52 -2.60 -2.02
CA ILE A 123 5.22 -1.96 -3.15
C ILE A 123 6.69 -1.62 -2.82
N ASN A 124 7.01 -1.54 -1.53
CA ASN A 124 8.34 -1.28 -1.00
C ASN A 124 8.94 -2.47 -0.24
N ASN A 125 8.20 -3.55 -0.03
CA ASN A 125 8.63 -4.71 0.75
C ASN A 125 8.74 -5.99 -0.09
N GLY A 126 8.20 -5.98 -1.31
CA GLY A 126 8.25 -7.07 -2.27
C GLY A 126 6.85 -7.50 -2.68
N CYS A 127 6.59 -7.45 -3.98
CA CYS A 127 5.32 -7.92 -4.55
C CYS A 127 5.50 -8.34 -6.01
N ARG A 128 4.52 -9.08 -6.52
CA ARG A 128 4.34 -9.30 -7.96
C ARG A 128 3.25 -8.37 -8.47
N LEU A 129 3.53 -7.65 -9.55
CA LEU A 129 2.54 -6.97 -10.37
C LEU A 129 2.32 -7.79 -11.65
N SER A 130 1.17 -8.44 -11.76
CA SER A 130 0.72 -9.10 -12.98
C SER A 130 -0.16 -8.15 -13.77
N VAL A 131 0.24 -7.85 -15.01
CA VAL A 131 -0.39 -6.85 -15.87
C VAL A 131 -0.97 -7.51 -17.10
N THR A 132 -2.28 -7.35 -17.29
CA THR A 132 -3.04 -7.90 -18.40
C THR A 132 -3.75 -6.79 -19.19
N PHE A 133 -4.02 -7.08 -20.46
CA PHE A 133 -4.72 -6.19 -21.38
C PHE A 133 -5.99 -6.90 -21.87
N PRO A 134 -7.09 -6.85 -21.12
CA PRO A 134 -8.34 -7.46 -21.57
C PRO A 134 -8.83 -6.91 -22.91
N ASN A 135 -8.55 -5.63 -23.20
CA ASN A 135 -8.82 -4.95 -24.48
C ASN A 135 -7.97 -3.67 -24.59
N GLU A 136 -8.05 -2.99 -25.73
CA GLU A 136 -7.30 -1.77 -26.05
C GLU A 136 -7.60 -0.56 -25.15
N HIS A 137 -8.68 -0.61 -24.36
CA HIS A 137 -9.14 0.46 -23.48
C HIS A 137 -9.10 0.09 -22.00
N THR A 138 -8.59 -1.09 -21.66
CA THR A 138 -8.59 -1.61 -20.28
C THR A 138 -7.24 -2.23 -19.95
N ILE A 139 -6.66 -1.82 -18.82
CA ILE A 139 -5.50 -2.47 -18.21
C ILE A 139 -5.95 -3.03 -16.88
N GLU A 140 -5.58 -4.26 -16.60
CA GLU A 140 -5.75 -4.86 -15.29
C GLU A 140 -4.38 -5.10 -14.66
N ILE A 141 -4.21 -4.65 -13.43
CA ILE A 141 -3.01 -4.84 -12.64
C ILE A 141 -3.41 -5.58 -11.37
N ILE A 142 -2.85 -6.76 -11.15
CA ILE A 142 -2.98 -7.51 -9.91
C ILE A 142 -1.67 -7.41 -9.15
N ALA A 143 -1.71 -6.84 -7.95
CA ALA A 143 -0.61 -6.81 -7.01
C ALA A 143 -0.77 -7.95 -6.00
N GLU A 144 0.22 -8.83 -5.93
CA GLU A 144 0.30 -9.91 -4.95
C GLU A 144 1.40 -9.62 -3.93
N ASP A 145 1.01 -9.41 -2.68
CA ASP A 145 1.93 -9.19 -1.58
C ASP A 145 2.68 -10.48 -1.21
N PHE A 146 4.01 -10.40 -1.12
CA PHE A 146 4.85 -11.52 -0.69
C PHE A 146 4.99 -11.60 0.83
N SER A 147 4.49 -10.61 1.57
CA SER A 147 4.48 -10.61 3.02
C SER A 147 3.54 -11.67 3.59
N ASN A 148 3.60 -11.87 4.92
CA ASN A 148 2.68 -12.77 5.63
C ASN A 148 1.21 -12.34 5.52
N LEU A 149 0.94 -11.09 5.15
CA LEU A 149 -0.43 -10.62 4.94
C LEU A 149 -1.04 -11.20 3.67
N GLN A 150 -0.22 -11.60 2.67
CA GLN A 150 -0.63 -12.26 1.41
C GLN A 150 -1.88 -11.66 0.76
N GLN A 151 -2.06 -10.34 0.92
CA GLN A 151 -3.20 -9.64 0.35
C GLN A 151 -2.99 -9.53 -1.16
N LYS A 152 -4.10 -9.57 -1.90
CA LYS A 152 -4.11 -9.22 -3.32
C LYS A 152 -4.93 -7.97 -3.53
N ASP A 153 -4.38 -7.02 -4.27
CA ASP A 153 -5.10 -5.86 -4.75
C ASP A 153 -5.19 -5.94 -6.28
N ARG A 154 -6.36 -5.62 -6.82
CA ARG A 154 -6.64 -5.63 -8.26
C ARG A 154 -7.12 -4.25 -8.67
N PHE A 155 -6.44 -3.67 -9.64
CA PHE A 155 -6.70 -2.34 -10.18
C PHE A 155 -7.14 -2.48 -11.63
N ILE A 156 -8.27 -1.89 -11.95
CA ILE A 156 -8.75 -1.76 -13.33
C ILE A 156 -8.53 -0.32 -13.76
N LEU A 157 -7.63 -0.13 -14.71
CA LEU A 157 -7.39 1.15 -15.34
C LEU A 157 -8.16 1.20 -16.67
N ARG A 158 -8.82 2.32 -16.94
CA ARG A 158 -9.54 2.57 -18.19
C ARG A 158 -8.97 3.78 -18.90
N PHE A 159 -8.92 3.71 -20.22
CA PHE A 159 -8.54 4.85 -21.05
C PHE A 159 -9.74 5.78 -21.23
N MET A 160 -9.68 6.97 -20.63
CA MET A 160 -10.75 7.97 -20.63
C MET A 160 -10.14 9.36 -20.70
N ASP A 161 -10.74 10.28 -21.44
CA ASP A 161 -10.25 11.66 -21.60
C ASP A 161 -8.76 11.75 -21.99
N ASN A 162 -8.33 10.87 -22.90
CA ASN A 162 -6.94 10.70 -23.35
C ASN A 162 -5.94 10.37 -22.23
N LYS A 163 -6.39 9.76 -21.13
CA LYS A 163 -5.56 9.36 -19.99
C LYS A 163 -5.94 7.97 -19.49
N TRP A 164 -4.98 7.27 -18.92
CA TRP A 164 -5.25 6.04 -18.17
C TRP A 164 -5.55 6.40 -16.72
N LEU A 165 -6.76 6.06 -16.27
CA LEU A 165 -7.22 6.34 -14.91
C LEU A 165 -7.62 5.04 -14.21
N ILE A 166 -7.28 4.92 -12.93
CA ILE A 166 -7.77 3.85 -12.06
C ILE A 166 -9.28 4.05 -11.91
N ASP A 167 -10.05 3.11 -12.45
CA ASP A 167 -11.51 3.18 -12.45
C ASP A 167 -12.14 2.28 -11.37
N GLU A 168 -11.47 1.18 -11.04
CA GLU A 168 -11.97 0.24 -10.04
C GLU A 168 -10.80 -0.37 -9.25
N VAL A 169 -11.02 -0.56 -7.96
CA VAL A 169 -10.10 -1.24 -7.05
C VAL A 169 -10.84 -2.38 -6.37
N TYR A 170 -10.19 -3.52 -6.29
CA TYR A 170 -10.67 -4.69 -5.57
C TYR A 170 -9.56 -5.22 -4.68
N PHE A 171 -9.94 -5.90 -3.61
CA PHE A 171 -9.01 -6.65 -2.77
C PHE A 171 -9.52 -8.07 -2.56
N ALA A 172 -8.60 -8.99 -2.29
CA ALA A 172 -8.91 -10.34 -1.88
C ALA A 172 -8.10 -10.69 -0.62
N TYR A 173 -8.76 -11.37 0.32
CA TYR A 173 -8.10 -11.92 1.50
C TYR A 173 -7.20 -13.10 1.13
N PRO A 174 -6.19 -13.40 1.95
CA PRO A 174 -5.36 -14.60 1.77
C PRO A 174 -6.19 -15.85 1.57
N ASN A 175 -5.82 -16.64 0.57
CA ASN A 175 -6.50 -17.89 0.21
C ASN A 175 -7.99 -17.74 -0.18
N SER A 176 -8.45 -16.51 -0.47
CA SER A 176 -9.78 -16.27 -1.00
C SER A 176 -9.75 -16.12 -2.51
N GLU A 177 -10.65 -16.83 -3.19
CA GLU A 177 -10.91 -16.61 -4.62
C GLU A 177 -11.89 -15.45 -4.87
N ARG A 178 -12.48 -14.91 -3.79
CA ARG A 178 -13.47 -13.85 -3.87
C ARG A 178 -12.82 -12.47 -3.81
N TRP A 179 -13.16 -11.66 -4.80
CA TRP A 179 -12.82 -10.24 -4.84
C TRP A 179 -13.89 -9.39 -4.17
N TYR A 180 -13.45 -8.43 -3.37
CA TYR A 180 -14.28 -7.43 -2.74
C TYR A 180 -13.95 -6.07 -3.34
N MET A 181 -14.98 -5.30 -3.64
CA MET A 181 -14.81 -3.96 -4.17
C MET A 181 -14.28 -3.04 -3.08
N GLY A 182 -13.22 -2.29 -3.39
CA GLY A 182 -12.59 -1.34 -2.50
C GLY A 182 -12.81 0.10 -2.95
N ASN A 183 -12.57 1.00 -2.00
CA ASN A 183 -12.28 2.39 -2.29
C ASN A 183 -10.81 2.53 -2.71
N ILE A 184 -10.42 3.68 -3.24
CA ILE A 184 -9.01 3.99 -3.47
C ILE A 184 -8.30 4.35 -2.16
#